data_AF-A0A9P8NY87-F1
#
_entry.id   AF-A0A9P8NY87-F1
#
_cell.length_a   1.000
_cell.length_b   1.000
_cell.length_c   1.000
_cell.angle_alpha   90.00
_cell.angle_beta   90.00
_cell.angle_gamma   90.00
#
_symmetry.space_group_name_H-M   'P 1'
#
loop_
_entity.id
_entity.type
_entity.pdbx_description
1 polymer ?
#
loop_
_entity_poly.entity_id
_entity_poly.type
_entity_poly.pdbx_seq_one_letter_code
_entity_poly.pdbx_strand_id
1 'polypeptide(L)'
;NLFLKEGDEQRRRLIVDQEPPKFASAPLAYSVPPNKFNEDQMAAFDKVLTAEDYALILGMPGTGKTTVIAQLIKFLVANGKTVLLTSYTHSAV
;
A
#
# COMPACT_ATOMS: atom_id res chain seq x y z
N ASN A 1 4.49 21.85 5.69
CA ASN A 1 3.42 22.86 5.75
C ASN A 1 2.50 22.68 4.56
N LEU A 2 1.34 22.04 4.73
CA LEU A 2 0.50 21.60 3.60
C LEU A 2 -0.17 22.76 2.86
N PHE A 3 -0.43 23.89 3.54
CA PHE A 3 -1.23 24.98 2.96
C PHE A 3 -0.44 26.25 2.59
N LEU A 4 0.85 26.32 2.93
CA LEU A 4 1.67 27.47 2.57
C LEU A 4 1.93 27.51 1.05
N LYS A 5 2.18 28.72 0.55
CA LYS A 5 2.79 28.94 -0.76
C LYS A 5 4.16 28.23 -0.74
N GLU A 6 4.43 27.35 -1.71
CA GLU A 6 5.58 26.42 -1.72
C GLU A 6 5.52 25.26 -0.69
N GLY A 7 4.31 24.94 -0.19
CA GLY A 7 4.07 23.78 0.67
C GLY A 7 4.17 22.42 -0.06
N ASP A 8 3.73 21.34 0.59
CA ASP A 8 3.69 20.00 0.00
C ASP A 8 2.57 19.89 -1.05
N GLU A 9 2.85 20.35 -2.27
CA GLU A 9 1.89 20.42 -3.37
C GLU A 9 1.43 19.05 -3.85
N GLN A 10 2.28 18.03 -3.77
CA GLN A 10 1.90 16.67 -4.16
C GLN A 10 0.85 16.10 -3.19
N ARG A 11 1.13 16.16 -1.88
CA ARG A 11 0.18 15.68 -0.88
C ARG A 11 -1.13 16.46 -0.92
N ARG A 12 -1.08 17.76 -1.18
CA ARG A 12 -2.27 18.61 -1.30
C ARG A 12 -3.15 18.17 -2.47
N ARG A 13 -2.56 17.97 -3.65
CA ARG A 13 -3.28 17.49 -4.84
C ARG A 13 -3.98 16.15 -4.60
N LEU A 14 -3.26 15.21 -3.98
CA LEU A 14 -3.78 13.85 -3.76
C LEU A 14 -4.83 13.76 -2.64
N ILE A 15 -4.69 14.53 -1.55
CA ILE A 15 -5.54 14.41 -0.36
C ILE A 15 -6.65 15.47 -0.31
N VAL A 16 -6.34 16.72 -0.67
CA VAL A 16 -7.27 17.86 -0.56
C VAL A 16 -8.06 18.02 -1.86
N ASP A 17 -7.35 18.08 -2.98
CA ASP A 17 -7.96 18.29 -4.31
C ASP A 17 -8.48 16.99 -4.92
N GLN A 18 -8.17 15.85 -4.29
CA GLN A 18 -8.64 14.50 -4.64
C GLN A 18 -8.30 14.09 -6.08
N GLU A 19 -7.12 14.49 -6.57
CA GLU A 19 -6.61 13.95 -7.82
C GLU A 19 -6.49 12.41 -7.71
N PRO A 20 -6.95 11.65 -8.73
CA PRO A 20 -6.86 10.20 -8.71
C PRO A 20 -5.40 9.71 -8.59
N PRO A 21 -5.11 8.74 -7.70
CA PRO A 21 -3.77 8.18 -7.58
C PRO A 21 -3.38 7.40 -8.83
N LYS A 22 -2.09 7.44 -9.16
CA LYS A 22 -1.52 6.73 -10.32
C LYS A 22 -1.08 5.32 -9.97
N PHE A 23 -1.18 4.45 -10.96
CA PHE A 23 -0.73 3.07 -10.91
C PHE A 23 0.05 2.74 -12.18
N ALA A 24 1.16 2.03 -12.01
CA ALA A 24 1.95 1.46 -13.09
C ALA A 24 1.16 0.38 -13.84
N SER A 25 1.58 0.09 -15.08
CA SER A 25 0.94 -0.93 -15.93
C SER A 25 1.17 -2.37 -15.45
N ALA A 26 2.18 -2.60 -14.61
CA ALA A 26 2.52 -3.92 -14.08
C ALA A 26 3.04 -3.81 -12.63
N PRO A 27 2.72 -4.80 -11.76
CA PRO A 27 3.22 -4.80 -10.38
C PRO A 27 4.72 -5.08 -10.34
N LEU A 28 5.36 -4.62 -9.25
CA LEU A 28 6.68 -5.12 -8.86
C LEU A 28 6.64 -6.66 -8.73
N ALA A 29 7.77 -7.31 -9.03
CA ALA A 29 7.84 -8.77 -9.02
C ALA A 29 7.59 -9.33 -7.61
N TYR A 30 6.65 -10.27 -7.50
CA TYR A 30 6.41 -11.01 -6.26
C TYR A 30 5.99 -12.45 -6.57
N SER A 31 6.12 -13.33 -5.58
CA SER A 31 5.70 -14.72 -5.69
C SER A 31 5.09 -15.17 -4.38
N VAL A 32 3.99 -15.92 -4.48
CA VAL A 32 3.32 -16.54 -3.34
C VAL A 32 3.13 -18.03 -3.62
N PRO A 33 3.19 -18.88 -2.58
CA PRO A 33 2.77 -20.27 -2.72
C PRO A 33 1.32 -20.35 -3.21
N PRO A 34 1.00 -21.32 -4.08
CA PRO A 34 -0.37 -21.51 -4.56
C PRO A 34 -1.32 -21.75 -3.39
N ASN A 35 -2.56 -21.25 -3.50
CA ASN A 35 -3.64 -21.39 -2.52
C ASN A 35 -3.37 -20.80 -1.12
N LYS A 36 -2.31 -20.00 -0.96
CA LYS A 36 -2.01 -19.36 0.33
C LYS A 36 -2.88 -18.12 0.61
N PHE A 37 -3.26 -17.41 -0.44
CA PHE A 37 -4.05 -16.18 -0.39
C PHE A 37 -5.26 -16.32 -1.32
N ASN A 38 -6.37 -15.67 -0.96
CA ASN A 38 -7.56 -15.63 -1.80
C ASN A 38 -7.42 -14.54 -2.88
N GLU A 39 -8.38 -14.50 -3.81
CA GLU A 39 -8.38 -13.55 -4.95
C GLU A 39 -8.34 -12.09 -4.50
N ASP A 40 -9.08 -11.72 -3.44
CA ASP A 40 -9.10 -10.34 -2.92
C ASP A 40 -7.74 -9.91 -2.34
N GLN A 41 -7.06 -10.83 -1.66
CA GLN A 41 -5.72 -10.60 -1.11
C GLN A 41 -4.67 -10.51 -2.22
N MET A 42 -4.80 -11.34 -3.26
CA MET A 42 -3.97 -11.25 -4.46
C MET A 42 -4.16 -9.91 -5.18
N ALA A 43 -5.41 -9.48 -5.37
CA ALA A 43 -5.72 -8.18 -5.96
C ALA A 43 -5.21 -7.02 -5.10
N ALA A 44 -5.20 -7.15 -3.77
CA ALA A 44 -4.59 -6.18 -2.87
C ALA A 44 -3.07 -6.10 -3.04
N PHE A 45 -2.39 -7.23 -3.28
CA PHE A 45 -0.96 -7.24 -3.60
C PHE A 45 -0.68 -6.51 -4.90
N ASP A 46 -1.39 -6.85 -5.98
CA ASP A 46 -1.22 -6.19 -7.29
C ASP A 46 -1.47 -4.69 -7.20
N LYS A 47 -2.54 -4.28 -6.51
CA LYS A 47 -2.89 -2.87 -6.35
C LYS A 47 -1.83 -2.07 -5.60
N VAL A 48 -1.23 -2.63 -4.56
CA VAL A 48 -0.15 -1.94 -3.82
C VAL A 48 1.15 -1.94 -4.62
N LEU A 49 1.49 -3.05 -5.27
CA LEU A 49 2.74 -3.19 -6.01
C LEU A 49 2.74 -2.45 -7.35
N THR A 50 1.59 -1.96 -7.80
CA THR A 50 1.44 -1.03 -8.92
C THR A 50 1.33 0.43 -8.49
N ALA A 51 1.09 0.74 -7.20
CA ALA A 51 0.81 2.11 -6.76
C ALA A 51 2.04 3.02 -6.86
N GLU A 52 1.88 4.17 -7.51
CA GLU A 52 2.88 5.25 -7.56
C GLU A 52 2.61 6.32 -6.51
N ASP A 53 1.33 6.59 -6.21
CA ASP A 53 0.91 7.58 -5.21
C ASP A 53 0.46 6.91 -3.89
N TYR A 54 -0.75 6.34 -3.87
CA TYR A 54 -1.28 5.60 -2.71
C TYR A 54 -2.28 4.53 -3.13
N ALA A 55 -2.40 3.49 -2.30
CA ALA A 55 -3.40 2.45 -2.44
C ALA A 55 -4.17 2.30 -1.13
N LEU A 56 -5.50 2.17 -1.26
CA LEU A 56 -6.39 1.84 -0.14
C LEU A 56 -6.76 0.36 -0.23
N ILE A 57 -6.46 -0.37 0.86
CA ILE A 57 -6.89 -1.76 1.07
C ILE A 57 -7.95 -1.77 2.17
N LEU A 58 -9.14 -2.26 1.85
CA LEU A 58 -10.19 -2.50 2.83
C LEU A 58 -10.02 -3.89 3.44
N GLY A 59 -9.70 -3.94 4.73
CA GLY A 59 -9.58 -5.21 5.45
C GLY A 59 -10.75 -5.45 6.39
N MET A 60 -11.72 -6.26 5.97
CA MET A 60 -12.84 -6.69 6.81
C MET A 60 -12.37 -7.40 8.10
N PRO A 61 -13.20 -7.47 9.17
CA PRO A 61 -12.86 -8.23 10.37
C PRO A 61 -12.52 -9.70 10.04
N GLY A 62 -11.44 -10.23 10.62
CA GLY A 62 -11.04 -11.63 10.43
C GLY A 62 -10.31 -11.99 9.13
N THR A 63 -10.12 -11.08 8.18
CA THR A 63 -9.55 -11.40 6.84
C THR A 63 -8.02 -11.44 6.75
N GLY A 64 -7.33 -11.58 7.88
CA GLY A 64 -5.87 -11.72 7.88
C GLY A 64 -5.11 -10.46 7.45
N LYS A 65 -5.63 -9.26 7.74
CA LYS A 65 -4.97 -7.96 7.46
C LYS A 65 -3.48 -7.93 7.79
N THR A 66 -3.12 -8.38 9.00
CA THR A 66 -1.73 -8.42 9.46
C THR A 66 -0.88 -9.33 8.57
N THR A 67 -1.42 -10.46 8.11
CA THR A 67 -0.76 -11.37 7.19
C THR A 67 -0.51 -10.70 5.83
N VAL A 68 -1.51 -9.98 5.30
CA VAL A 68 -1.41 -9.24 4.03
C VAL A 68 -0.35 -8.14 4.14
N ILE A 69 -0.40 -7.32 5.19
CA ILE A 69 0.59 -6.25 5.44
C ILE A 69 1.99 -6.86 5.55
N ALA A 70 2.17 -7.93 6.32
CA ALA A 70 3.47 -8.58 6.47
C ALA A 70 4.02 -9.14 5.15
N GLN A 71 3.17 -9.67 4.25
CA GLN A 71 3.61 -10.09 2.92
C GLN A 71 3.99 -8.90 2.04
N LEU A 72 3.18 -7.84 2.02
CA LEU A 72 3.48 -6.64 1.24
C LEU A 72 4.83 -6.05 1.61
N ILE A 73 5.14 -5.96 2.91
CA ILE A 73 6.44 -5.50 3.38
C ILE A 73 7.57 -6.38 2.83
N LYS A 74 7.41 -7.72 2.88
CA LYS A 74 8.40 -8.64 2.32
C LYS A 74 8.61 -8.43 0.82
N PHE A 75 7.54 -8.24 0.06
CA PHE A 75 7.64 -8.00 -1.39
C PHE A 75 8.33 -6.67 -1.69
N LEU A 76 7.96 -5.59 -0.99
CA LEU A 76 8.57 -4.27 -1.18
C LEU A 76 10.06 -4.28 -0.84
N VAL A 77 10.45 -4.90 0.28
CA VAL A 77 11.86 -5.04 0.68
C VAL A 77 12.64 -5.91 -0.31
N ALA A 78 12.06 -7.01 -0.79
CA ALA A 78 12.68 -7.85 -1.82
C ALA A 78 12.91 -7.10 -3.14
N ASN A 79 12.09 -6.09 -3.43
CA ASN A 79 12.25 -5.16 -4.56
C ASN A 79 13.10 -3.93 -4.23
N GLY A 80 13.88 -3.96 -3.13
CA GLY A 80 14.82 -2.90 -2.77
C GLY A 80 14.20 -1.62 -2.22
N LYS A 81 12.92 -1.64 -1.83
CA LYS A 81 12.25 -0.47 -1.24
C LYS A 81 12.54 -0.40 0.27
N THR A 82 12.65 0.82 0.78
CA THR A 82 12.59 1.11 2.22
C THR A 82 11.12 1.24 2.64
N VAL A 83 10.76 0.68 3.79
CA VAL A 83 9.37 0.64 4.27
C VAL A 83 9.27 1.25 5.66
N LEU A 84 8.36 2.22 5.82
CA LEU A 84 7.94 2.74 7.12
C LEU A 84 6.57 2.14 7.47
N LEU A 85 6.51 1.29 8.49
CA LEU A 85 5.26 0.75 9.03
C LEU A 85 4.82 1.61 10.21
N THR A 86 3.58 2.10 10.18
CA THR A 86 2.99 2.87 11.27
C THR A 86 1.60 2.35 11.60
N SER A 87 1.20 2.54 12.85
CA SER A 87 -0.15 2.28 13.33
C SER A 87 -0.50 3.30 14.41
N TYR A 88 -1.79 3.39 14.75
CA TYR A 88 -2.21 4.24 15.85
C TYR A 88 -1.92 3.63 17.23
N THR A 89 -1.83 2.29 17.34
CA THR A 89 -1.67 1.58 18.61
C THR A 89 -0.45 0.64 18.58
N HIS A 90 0.29 0.61 19.69
CA HIS A 90 1.48 -0.26 19.80
C HIS A 90 1.15 -1.74 19.58
N SER A 91 -0.03 -2.21 19.99
CA SER A 91 -0.45 -3.61 19.81
C SER A 91 -0.73 -4.01 18.35
N ALA A 92 -0.86 -3.05 17.44
CA ALA A 92 -1.12 -3.30 16.01
C ALA A 92 0.17 -3.35 15.18
N VAL A 93 1.31 -2.96 15.76
CA VAL A 93 2.66 -3.05 15.18
C VAL A 93 3.36 -4.30 15.69
#